data_AF-A0A923Y448-F1
#
_entry.id   AF-A0A923Y448-F1
#
_cell.length_a   1.000
_cell.length_b   1.000
_cell.length_c   1.000
_cell.angle_alpha   90.00
_cell.angle_beta   90.00
_cell.angle_gamma   90.00
#
_symmetry.space_group_name_H-M   'P 1'
#
loop_
_entity.id
_entity.type
_entity.pdbx_description
1 polymer ?
#
loop_
_entity_poly.entity_id
_entity_poly.type
_entity_poly.pdbx_seq_one_letter_code
_entity_poly.pdbx_strand_id
1 'polypeptide(L)' 'VFNVKLFDAPNLEDSIHRSKAVGEPPLLLPFSVFFAIRDAVSSVGEHKVDPPLSAPATSESILRAITAVQGLG' A
#
# COMPACT_ATOMS: atom_id res chain seq x y z
N VAL A 1 3.96 2.39 16.64
CA VAL A 1 3.27 3.69 16.64
C VAL A 1 2.71 3.93 15.25
N PHE A 2 1.44 4.33 15.12
CA PHE A 2 0.87 4.76 13.84
C PHE A 2 0.89 6.29 13.79
N ASN A 3 1.70 6.86 12.90
CA ASN A 3 1.95 8.30 12.85
C ASN A 3 1.04 8.98 11.83
N VAL A 4 0.37 10.06 12.25
CA VAL A 4 -0.50 10.88 11.39
C VAL A 4 -0.15 12.35 11.62
N LYS A 5 -0.01 13.11 10.53
CA LYS A 5 0.21 14.56 10.55
C LYS A 5 -0.69 15.22 9.51
N LEU A 6 -1.44 16.22 9.92
CA LEU A 6 -2.18 17.07 9.00
C LEU A 6 -1.25 18.14 8.43
N PHE A 7 -1.49 18.50 7.16
CA PHE A 7 -0.76 19.60 6.54
C PHE A 7 -1.19 20.92 7.18
N ASP A 8 -0.22 21.72 7.61
CA ASP A 8 -0.46 22.96 8.37
C ASP A 8 -0.61 24.16 7.44
N ALA A 9 -1.71 24.16 6.68
CA ALA A 9 -2.11 25.26 5.82
C ALA A 9 -3.63 25.29 5.68
N PRO A 10 -4.24 26.49 5.52
CA PRO A 10 -5.65 26.58 5.21
C PRO A 10 -5.95 25.96 3.84
N ASN A 11 -7.17 25.44 3.65
CA ASN A 11 -7.60 25.01 2.33
C ASN A 11 -7.61 26.20 1.36
N LEU A 12 -7.03 26.02 0.17
CA LEU A 12 -7.02 27.05 -0.87
C LEU A 12 -8.44 27.31 -1.42
N GLU A 13 -9.25 26.26 -1.48
CA GLU A 13 -10.65 26.36 -1.90
C GLU A 13 -11.50 27.12 -0.87
N ASP A 14 -12.49 27.87 -1.35
CA ASP A 14 -13.42 28.60 -0.48
C ASP A 14 -14.55 27.70 0.02
N SER A 15 -14.21 26.83 0.96
CA SER A 15 -15.14 25.96 1.67
C SER A 15 -15.51 26.52 3.04
N ILE A 16 -16.53 25.94 3.68
CA ILE A 16 -16.93 26.29 5.05
C ILE A 16 -15.70 26.22 5.97
N HIS A 17 -15.33 27.37 6.54
CA HIS A 17 -14.15 27.55 7.40
C HIS A 17 -12.82 27.07 6.78
N ARG A 18 -12.68 27.06 5.44
CA ARG A 18 -11.50 26.53 4.75
C ARG A 18 -11.20 25.06 5.13
N SER A 19 -12.25 24.27 5.36
CA SER A 19 -12.16 22.83 5.63
C SER A 19 -12.00 21.99 4.36
N LYS A 20 -11.63 20.70 4.50
CA LYS A 20 -11.58 19.75 3.37
C LYS A 20 -12.20 18.42 3.79
N ALA A 21 -12.97 17.80 2.90
CA ALA A 21 -13.49 16.46 3.11
C ALA A 21 -12.33 15.44 3.08
N VAL A 22 -12.21 14.63 4.12
CA VAL A 22 -11.14 13.63 4.29
C VAL A 22 -11.67 12.24 4.67
N GLY A 23 -12.95 11.95 4.40
CA GLY A 23 -13.54 10.64 4.68
C GLY A 23 -12.98 9.55 3.75
N GLU A 24 -13.23 9.70 2.45
CA GLU A 24 -12.78 8.75 1.43
C GLU A 24 -11.30 8.87 1.03
N PRO A 25 -10.68 10.06 0.92
CA PRO A 25 -9.32 10.19 0.40
C PRO A 25 -8.26 9.30 1.10
N PRO A 26 -8.30 9.12 2.45
CA PRO A 26 -7.35 8.24 3.13
C PRO A 26 -7.56 6.74 2.88
N LEU A 27 -8.70 6.30 2.33
CA LEU A 27 -9.00 4.88 2.11
C LEU A 27 -8.03 4.18 1.16
N LEU A 28 -7.34 4.94 0.31
CA LEU A 28 -6.32 4.41 -0.60
C LEU A 28 -4.92 4.37 0.02
N LEU A 29 -4.66 5.09 1.12
CA LEU A 29 -3.35 5.09 1.78
C LEU A 29 -2.89 3.71 2.27
N PRO A 30 -3.76 2.80 2.73
CA PRO A 30 -3.39 1.42 3.07
C PRO A 30 -2.80 0.60 1.92
N PHE A 31 -2.95 1.01 0.65
CA PHE A 31 -2.24 0.35 -0.45
C PHE A 31 -0.71 0.42 -0.30
N SER A 32 -0.19 1.38 0.45
CA SER A 32 1.22 1.40 0.85
C SER A 32 1.66 0.09 1.53
N VAL A 33 0.81 -0.49 2.39
CA VAL A 33 1.08 -1.77 3.06
C VAL A 33 1.01 -2.93 2.07
N PHE A 34 0.02 -2.93 1.18
CA PHE A 34 -0.07 -3.95 0.13
C PHE A 34 1.18 -3.97 -0.76
N PHE A 35 1.65 -2.79 -1.18
CA PHE A 35 2.87 -2.69 -1.99
C PHE A 35 4.14 -2.99 -1.20
N ALA A 36 4.21 -2.67 0.10
CA ALA A 36 5.32 -3.11 0.95
C ALA A 36 5.39 -4.65 1.05
N ILE A 37 4.24 -5.33 1.12
CA ILE A 37 4.18 -6.80 1.08
C ILE A 37 4.63 -7.31 -0.28
N ARG A 38 4.15 -6.70 -1.39
CA ARG A 38 4.58 -7.08 -2.75
C ARG A 38 6.09 -6.95 -2.92
N ASP A 39 6.68 -5.84 -2.47
CA ASP A 39 8.13 -5.64 -2.50
C ASP A 39 8.88 -6.70 -1.68
N ALA A 40 8.40 -7.01 -0.47
CA ALA A 40 8.97 -8.07 0.35
C ALA A 40 8.92 -9.44 -0.34
N VAL A 41 7.84 -9.77 -1.06
CA VAL A 41 7.76 -11.00 -1.86
C VAL A 41 8.76 -10.96 -3.02
N SER A 42 8.98 -9.81 -3.67
CA SER A 42 9.95 -9.67 -4.77
C SER A 42 11.38 -9.94 -4.30
N SER A 43 11.70 -9.61 -3.04
CA SER A 43 13.04 -9.82 -2.47
C SER A 43 13.48 -11.28 -2.46
N VAL A 44 12.57 -12.25 -2.37
CA VAL A 44 12.92 -13.69 -2.38
C VAL A 44 13.40 -14.18 -3.75
N GLY A 45 13.17 -13.40 -4.81
CA GLY A 45 13.69 -13.61 -6.17
C GLY A 45 14.70 -12.53 -6.58
N GLU A 46 15.42 -11.95 -5.62
CA GLU A 46 16.42 -10.89 -5.83
C GLU A 46 15.86 -9.66 -6.57
N HIS A 47 14.56 -9.37 -6.41
CA HIS A 47 13.86 -8.30 -7.11
C HIS A 47 13.89 -8.41 -8.65
N LYS A 48 14.17 -9.59 -9.21
CA LYS A 48 14.24 -9.82 -10.67
C LYS A 48 12.87 -10.02 -11.31
N VAL A 49 11.86 -10.32 -10.50
CA VAL A 49 10.50 -10.61 -10.96
C VAL A 49 9.48 -9.77 -10.19
N ASP A 50 8.45 -9.38 -10.91
CA ASP A 50 7.27 -8.75 -10.32
C ASP A 50 6.36 -9.83 -9.70
N PRO A 51 6.14 -9.83 -8.37
CA PRO A 51 5.41 -10.90 -7.73
C PRO A 51 3.94 -10.96 -8.12
N PRO A 52 3.39 -12.16 -8.39
CA PRO A 52 1.97 -12.34 -8.69
C PRO A 52 1.10 -12.31 -7.40
N LEU A 53 1.21 -11.24 -6.61
CA LEU A 53 0.46 -11.06 -5.37
C LEU A 53 -0.97 -10.58 -5.67
N SER A 54 -1.96 -11.42 -5.33
CA SER A 54 -3.38 -11.07 -5.44
C SER A 54 -3.85 -10.27 -4.22
N ALA A 55 -4.80 -9.36 -4.43
CA ALA A 55 -5.53 -8.70 -3.35
C ALA A 55 -6.78 -9.52 -2.94
N PRO A 56 -7.18 -9.51 -1.66
CA PRO A 56 -6.41 -9.00 -0.51
C PRO A 56 -5.16 -9.86 -0.25
N ALA A 57 -4.11 -9.25 0.31
CA ALA A 57 -2.87 -9.94 0.67
C ALA A 57 -3.07 -10.82 1.92
N THR A 58 -3.92 -11.83 1.81
CA THR A 58 -4.09 -12.87 2.85
C THR A 58 -2.83 -13.71 2.96
N SER A 59 -2.66 -14.39 4.09
CA SER A 59 -1.52 -15.29 4.31
C SER A 59 -1.37 -16.33 3.18
N GLU A 60 -2.46 -16.88 2.68
CA GLU A 60 -2.46 -17.84 1.58
C GLU A 60 -2.04 -17.21 0.24
N SER A 61 -2.49 -15.97 -0.03
CA SER A 61 -2.10 -15.24 -1.25
C SER A 61 -0.63 -14.86 -1.22
N ILE A 62 -0.11 -14.48 -0.04
CA ILE A 62 1.31 -14.21 0.18
C ILE A 62 2.14 -15.48 -0.02
N LEU A 63 1.75 -16.60 0.61
CA LEU A 63 2.44 -17.88 0.45
C LEU A 63 2.49 -18.32 -1.02
N ARG A 64 1.35 -18.24 -1.73
CA ARG A 64 1.29 -18.57 -3.16
C ARG A 64 2.22 -17.70 -3.99
N ALA A 65 2.30 -16.40 -3.71
CA ALA A 65 3.17 -15.48 -4.43
C ALA A 65 4.66 -15.76 -4.17
N ILE A 66 5.04 -16.07 -2.93
CA ILE A 66 6.41 -16.46 -2.57
C ILE A 66 6.82 -17.74 -3.31
N THR A 67 5.98 -18.78 -3.26
CA THR A 67 6.25 -20.05 -3.96
C THR A 67 6.39 -19.85 -5.46
N ALA A 68 5.56 -18.97 -6.06
CA ALA A 68 5.66 -18.66 -7.49
C ALA A 68 6.98 -17.96 -7.83
N VAL A 69 7.44 -17.00 -7.02
CA VAL A 69 8.71 -16.30 -7.25
C VAL A 69 9.91 -17.25 -7.08
N GLN A 70 9.91 -18.10 -6.04
CA GLN A 70 10.99 -19.07 -5.81
C GLN A 70 11.09 -20.13 -6.91
N GLY A 71 9.97 -20.53 -7.53
CA GLY A 71 9.96 -21.47 -8.65
C GLY A 71 10.42 -20.88 -10.00
N LEU A 72 10.63 -19.57 -10.08
CA LEU A 72 11.11 -18.86 -11.27
C LEU A 72 12.62 -18.56 -11.23
N GLY A 73 13.27 -18.70 -10.07
CA GLY A 73 14.72 -18.55 -9.88
C GLY A 73 15.46 -19.87 -9.99
#